data_AF-B7L8P6-F1
#
_entry.id   AF-B7L8P6-F1
#
_cell.length_a   1.000
_cell.length_b   1.000
_cell.length_c   1.000
_cell.angle_alpha   90.00
_cell.angle_beta   90.00
_cell.angle_gamma   90.00
#
_symmetry.space_group_name_H-M   'P 1'
#
loop_
_entity.id
_entity.type
_entity.pdbx_description
1 polymer ?
#
loop_
_entity_poly.entity_id
_entity_poly.type
_entity_poly.pdbx_seq_one_letter_code
_entity_poly.pdbx_strand_id
1 'polypeptide(L)'
;MKGLENAIRNLNSLDTRMVPQASAWAINRVAQKAVSVATRQVAGNTVAGDNQVKGIPLKLVRQRVRVFKASPSGKMTARIRVNRGNLPAIKLGTARVRLTRRGGKLQYRGSVLKVGKYLFRDAFIQQLANGRWHVMRRIDGKNRYPIDVVKIPLSGPLTQAFEDARDRIIAAEMPKQLGYALKQQLRLWLTR
;
A
#
# COMPACT_ATOMS: atom_id res chain seq x y z
N MET A 1 42.53 12.30 36.49
CA MET A 1 41.15 12.83 36.39
C MET A 1 40.66 13.05 34.96
N LYS A 2 41.45 13.61 34.02
CA LYS A 2 41.03 13.88 32.62
C LYS A 2 40.51 12.66 31.82
N GLY A 3 41.03 11.46 32.07
CA GLY A 3 40.59 10.24 31.37
C GLY A 3 39.15 9.82 31.72
N LEU A 4 38.74 10.05 32.98
CA LEU A 4 37.40 9.70 33.45
C LEU A 4 36.36 10.68 32.89
N GLU A 5 36.69 11.98 32.83
CA GLU A 5 35.86 13.01 32.19
C GLU A 5 35.65 12.75 30.70
N ASN A 6 36.70 12.32 29.98
CA ASN A 6 36.61 11.97 28.57
C ASN A 6 35.74 10.72 28.34
N ALA A 7 35.87 9.70 29.21
CA ALA A 7 35.01 8.52 29.16
C ALA A 7 33.53 8.89 29.40
N ILE A 8 33.25 9.76 30.37
CA ILE A 8 31.90 10.26 30.65
C ILE A 8 31.33 11.06 29.47
N ARG A 9 32.11 11.96 28.86
CA ARG A 9 31.68 12.71 27.66
C ARG A 9 31.37 11.79 26.49
N ASN A 10 32.18 10.77 26.28
CA ASN A 10 31.97 9.78 25.22
C ASN A 10 30.68 8.98 25.47
N LEU A 11 30.47 8.49 26.69
CA LEU A 11 29.24 7.78 27.08
C LEU A 11 27.99 8.67 26.90
N ASN A 12 28.05 9.93 27.34
CA ASN A 12 26.95 10.88 27.15
C ASN A 12 26.68 11.17 25.66
N SER A 13 27.72 11.18 24.81
CA SER A 13 27.55 11.37 23.37
C SER A 13 26.88 10.16 22.69
N LEU A 14 27.12 8.95 23.19
CA LEU A 14 26.48 7.72 22.71
C LEU A 14 24.99 7.73 23.08
N ASP A 15 24.67 8.08 24.32
CA ASP A 15 23.29 8.13 24.80
C ASP A 15 22.45 9.21 24.09
N THR A 16 23.00 10.42 23.97
CA THR A 16 22.24 11.56 23.43
C THR A 16 22.13 11.60 21.90
N ARG A 17 23.05 10.96 21.16
CA ARG A 17 23.08 11.03 19.69
C ARG A 17 22.99 9.66 19.04
N MET A 18 23.87 8.74 19.41
CA MET A 18 24.00 7.44 18.75
C MET A 18 22.74 6.59 18.92
N VAL A 19 22.25 6.45 20.16
CA VAL A 19 21.10 5.60 20.49
C VAL A 19 19.82 6.14 19.82
N PRO A 20 19.43 7.41 19.95
CA PRO A 20 18.27 7.96 19.23
C PRO A 20 18.37 7.82 17.71
N GLN A 21 19.57 7.95 17.15
CA GLN A 21 19.79 7.78 15.72
C GLN A 21 19.58 6.34 15.25
N ALA A 22 20.13 5.38 15.99
CA ALA A 22 19.91 3.95 15.75
C ALA A 22 18.44 3.57 15.90
N SER A 23 17.77 4.06 16.96
CA SER A 23 16.36 3.79 17.21
C SER A 23 15.48 4.32 16.08
N ALA A 24 15.67 5.57 15.64
CA ALA A 24 14.91 6.14 14.53
C ALA A 24 15.14 5.36 13.22
N TRP A 25 16.37 4.91 12.96
CA TRP A 25 16.67 4.06 11.80
C TRP A 25 15.94 2.73 11.86
N ALA A 26 15.97 2.05 13.01
CA ALA A 26 15.31 0.77 13.19
C ALA A 26 13.78 0.90 13.01
N ILE A 27 13.16 1.90 13.65
CA ILE A 27 11.72 2.17 13.53
C ILE A 27 11.33 2.40 12.07
N ASN A 28 12.10 3.22 11.36
CA ASN A 28 11.82 3.52 9.96
C ASN A 28 11.94 2.28 9.07
N ARG A 29 12.91 1.39 9.35
CA ARG A 29 13.12 0.17 8.57
C ARG A 29 12.02 -0.85 8.80
N VAL A 30 11.58 -1.02 10.06
CA VAL A 30 10.41 -1.84 10.42
C VAL A 30 9.15 -1.30 9.76
N ALA A 31 8.91 0.02 9.81
CA ALA A 31 7.75 0.62 9.15
C ALA A 31 7.74 0.38 7.63
N GLN A 32 8.89 0.54 6.96
CA GLN A 32 9.01 0.23 5.53
C GLN A 32 8.77 -1.25 5.22
N LYS A 33 9.28 -2.15 6.08
CA LYS A 33 9.05 -3.59 5.96
C LYS A 33 7.57 -3.93 6.10
N ALA A 34 6.88 -3.37 7.10
CA ALA A 34 5.45 -3.56 7.31
C ALA A 34 4.64 -3.11 6.09
N VAL A 35 4.92 -1.90 5.55
CA VAL A 35 4.31 -1.43 4.29
C VAL A 35 4.57 -2.41 3.15
N SER A 36 5.80 -2.88 3.00
CA SER A 36 6.17 -3.78 1.92
C SER A 36 5.47 -5.14 2.01
N VAL A 37 5.25 -5.68 3.20
CA VAL A 37 4.56 -6.96 3.41
C VAL A 37 3.06 -6.78 3.18
N ALA A 38 2.44 -5.82 3.87
CA ALA A 38 1.00 -5.57 3.77
C ALA A 38 0.57 -5.23 2.33
N THR A 39 1.30 -4.34 1.64
CA THR A 39 0.93 -3.95 0.26
C THR A 39 1.06 -5.11 -0.73
N ARG A 40 2.04 -6.02 -0.56
CA ARG A 40 2.17 -7.22 -1.39
C ARG A 40 1.06 -8.23 -1.11
N GLN A 41 0.72 -8.44 0.16
CA GLN A 41 -0.38 -9.32 0.56
C GLN A 41 -1.71 -8.84 -0.04
N VAL A 42 -2.04 -7.56 0.11
CA VAL A 42 -3.25 -6.97 -0.48
C VAL A 42 -3.22 -7.05 -2.00
N ALA A 43 -2.09 -6.66 -2.61
CA ALA A 43 -1.95 -6.71 -4.05
C ALA A 43 -2.16 -8.13 -4.58
N GLY A 44 -1.59 -9.16 -3.96
CA GLY A 44 -1.73 -10.56 -4.41
C GLY A 44 -3.10 -11.18 -4.14
N ASN A 45 -3.71 -10.88 -2.99
CA ASN A 45 -4.94 -11.54 -2.55
C ASN A 45 -6.21 -10.86 -3.03
N THR A 46 -6.16 -9.58 -3.42
CA THR A 46 -7.34 -8.88 -3.94
C THR A 46 -7.80 -9.54 -5.22
N VAL A 47 -9.10 -9.88 -5.26
CA VAL A 47 -9.77 -10.41 -6.43
C VAL A 47 -10.46 -9.27 -7.17
N ALA A 48 -10.32 -9.25 -8.49
CA ALA A 48 -10.91 -8.22 -9.34
C ALA A 48 -11.58 -8.81 -10.58
N GLY A 49 -12.62 -8.12 -11.05
CA GLY A 49 -13.43 -8.53 -12.19
C GLY A 49 -14.38 -9.68 -11.87
N ASP A 50 -15.35 -9.89 -12.75
CA ASP A 50 -16.30 -11.00 -12.65
C ASP A 50 -15.64 -12.34 -13.02
N ASN A 51 -14.45 -12.30 -13.65
CA ASN A 51 -13.61 -13.47 -13.87
C ASN A 51 -12.75 -13.86 -12.64
N GLN A 52 -12.98 -13.22 -11.49
CA GLN A 52 -12.37 -13.56 -10.20
C GLN A 52 -10.84 -13.70 -10.25
N VAL A 53 -10.17 -12.84 -11.03
CA VAL A 53 -8.73 -12.90 -11.17
C VAL A 53 -8.07 -12.34 -9.91
N LYS A 54 -7.23 -13.16 -9.27
CA LYS A 54 -6.38 -12.75 -8.16
C LYS A 54 -5.27 -11.83 -8.64
N GLY A 55 -4.92 -10.89 -7.78
CA GLY A 55 -3.77 -10.03 -7.95
C GLY A 55 -4.13 -8.74 -8.68
N ILE A 56 -3.92 -7.58 -8.04
CA ILE A 56 -3.96 -6.24 -8.63
C ILE A 56 -2.56 -5.62 -8.69
N PRO A 57 -2.30 -4.62 -9.55
CA PRO A 57 -0.98 -4.00 -9.65
C PRO A 57 -0.49 -3.42 -8.31
N LEU A 58 0.66 -3.88 -7.84
CA LEU A 58 1.26 -3.45 -6.55
C LEU A 58 1.44 -1.92 -6.46
N LYS A 59 1.78 -1.28 -7.58
CA LYS A 59 1.94 0.18 -7.66
C LYS A 59 0.67 0.92 -7.20
N LEU A 60 -0.52 0.43 -7.56
CA LEU A 60 -1.80 1.05 -7.20
C LEU A 60 -2.10 0.93 -5.70
N VAL A 61 -1.67 -0.16 -5.08
CA VAL A 61 -1.81 -0.37 -3.63
C VAL A 61 -0.79 0.51 -2.89
N ARG A 62 0.48 0.50 -3.33
CA ARG A 62 1.56 1.25 -2.69
C ARG A 62 1.35 2.77 -2.73
N GLN A 63 0.79 3.32 -3.82
CA GLN A 63 0.45 4.75 -3.93
C GLN A 63 -0.56 5.24 -2.88
N ARG A 64 -1.29 4.33 -2.23
CA ARG A 64 -2.27 4.67 -1.19
C ARG A 64 -1.64 4.90 0.18
N VAL A 65 -0.36 4.58 0.33
CA VAL A 65 0.33 4.52 1.62
C VAL A 65 1.32 5.66 1.73
N ARG A 66 1.25 6.41 2.83
CA ARG A 66 2.23 7.44 3.18
C ARG A 66 2.87 7.11 4.52
N VAL A 67 4.20 7.13 4.58
CA VAL A 67 4.97 6.87 5.80
C VAL A 67 5.56 8.16 6.31
N PHE A 68 5.19 8.54 7.52
CA PHE A 68 5.81 9.61 8.29
C PHE A 68 6.89 8.97 9.15
N LYS A 69 8.15 9.34 8.87
CA LYS A 69 9.33 8.72 9.45
C LYS A 69 9.57 9.21 10.88
N ALA A 70 10.16 8.34 11.70
CA ALA A 70 10.75 8.73 12.97
C ALA A 70 12.01 9.57 12.73
N SER A 71 12.26 10.53 13.61
CA SER A 71 13.46 11.40 13.59
C SER A 71 14.13 11.40 14.95
N PRO A 72 15.48 11.38 15.03
CA PRO A 72 16.22 11.48 16.30
C PRO A 72 15.97 12.80 17.03
N SER A 73 15.77 13.90 16.28
CA SER A 73 15.49 15.23 16.82
C SER A 73 14.00 15.52 17.02
N GLY A 74 13.13 14.56 16.69
CA GLY A 74 11.68 14.76 16.68
C GLY A 74 10.96 13.57 17.29
N LYS A 75 9.83 13.19 16.67
CA LYS A 75 9.05 12.05 17.16
C LYS A 75 9.77 10.75 16.87
N MET A 76 10.03 9.96 17.92
CA MET A 76 10.59 8.61 17.83
C MET A 76 9.52 7.56 17.45
N THR A 77 8.58 7.94 16.58
CA THR A 77 7.48 7.06 16.15
C THR A 77 7.28 7.21 14.66
N ALA A 78 7.15 6.09 13.93
CA ALA A 78 6.72 6.12 12.54
C ALA A 78 5.20 5.96 12.44
N ARG A 79 4.56 6.77 11.60
CA ARG A 79 3.11 6.70 11.35
C ARG A 79 2.87 6.31 9.90
N ILE A 80 1.99 5.33 9.67
CA ILE A 80 1.58 4.90 8.34
C ILE A 80 0.14 5.36 8.12
N ARG A 81 -0.10 6.17 7.09
CA ARG A 81 -1.44 6.60 6.67
C ARG A 81 -1.82 5.88 5.38
N VAL A 82 -2.98 5.23 5.37
CA VAL A 82 -3.46 4.42 4.25
C VAL A 82 -4.79 4.95 3.74
N ASN A 83 -4.86 5.23 2.43
CA ASN A 83 -6.10 5.59 1.76
C ASN A 83 -6.92 4.33 1.46
N ARG A 84 -7.83 4.00 2.38
CA ARG A 84 -8.66 2.78 2.36
C ARG A 84 -9.82 2.75 1.34
N GLY A 85 -10.03 3.84 0.60
CA GLY A 85 -11.12 3.90 -0.38
C GLY A 85 -10.99 2.82 -1.47
N ASN A 86 -12.11 2.32 -1.98
CA ASN A 86 -12.13 1.30 -3.02
C ASN A 86 -11.39 1.76 -4.30
N LEU A 87 -10.93 0.81 -5.12
CA LEU A 87 -10.23 1.10 -6.37
C LEU A 87 -11.23 1.17 -7.52
N PRO A 88 -11.30 2.25 -8.31
CA PRO A 88 -12.10 2.26 -9.54
C PRO A 88 -11.52 1.27 -10.56
N ALA A 89 -12.38 0.49 -11.21
CA ALA A 89 -11.96 -0.53 -12.18
C ALA A 89 -11.13 0.04 -13.34
N ILE A 90 -11.42 1.28 -13.77
CA ILE A 90 -10.66 1.97 -14.82
C ILE A 90 -9.15 2.07 -14.52
N LYS A 91 -8.75 2.06 -13.24
CA LYS A 91 -7.32 2.14 -12.87
C LYS A 91 -6.56 0.83 -13.07
N LEU A 92 -7.24 -0.28 -13.34
CA LEU A 92 -6.61 -1.59 -13.48
C LEU A 92 -5.84 -1.77 -14.80
N GLY A 93 -6.09 -0.93 -15.80
CA GLY A 93 -5.39 -0.99 -17.09
C GLY A 93 -6.17 -0.32 -18.21
N THR A 94 -5.76 -0.60 -19.44
CA THR A 94 -6.47 -0.13 -20.65
C THR A 94 -7.82 -0.85 -20.78
N ALA A 95 -8.87 -0.09 -21.06
CA ALA A 95 -10.22 -0.61 -21.20
C ALA A 95 -10.55 -0.86 -22.68
N ARG A 96 -11.08 -2.03 -23.00
CA ARG A 96 -11.46 -2.47 -24.35
C ARG A 96 -12.73 -3.31 -24.26
N VAL A 97 -13.68 -3.09 -25.16
CA VAL A 97 -14.89 -3.92 -25.25
C VAL A 97 -14.55 -5.18 -26.03
N ARG A 98 -14.82 -6.35 -25.44
CA ARG A 98 -14.78 -7.64 -26.15
C ARG A 98 -16.19 -7.95 -26.64
N LEU A 99 -16.35 -7.88 -27.95
CA LEU A 99 -17.63 -8.12 -28.61
C LEU A 99 -17.85 -9.62 -28.79
N THR A 100 -19.07 -10.08 -28.51
CA THR A 100 -19.50 -11.43 -28.86
C THR A 100 -20.16 -11.39 -30.23
N ARG A 101 -19.68 -12.22 -31.16
CA ARG A 101 -20.21 -12.33 -32.53
C ARG A 101 -20.76 -13.73 -32.73
N ARG A 102 -21.97 -13.86 -33.27
CA ARG A 102 -22.56 -15.15 -33.68
C ARG A 102 -23.07 -15.00 -35.12
N GLY A 103 -22.53 -15.80 -36.04
CA GLY A 103 -22.88 -15.72 -37.47
C GLY A 103 -22.63 -14.35 -38.11
N GLY A 104 -21.55 -13.66 -37.74
CA GLY A 104 -21.20 -12.34 -38.29
C GLY A 104 -21.97 -11.14 -37.70
N LYS A 105 -23.06 -11.35 -36.97
CA LYS A 105 -23.85 -10.27 -36.33
C LYS A 105 -23.35 -9.95 -34.92
N LEU A 106 -23.30 -8.66 -34.58
CA LEU A 106 -22.91 -8.15 -33.26
C LEU A 106 -24.00 -8.48 -32.23
N GLN A 107 -23.67 -9.28 -31.22
CA GLN A 107 -24.59 -9.55 -30.11
C GLN A 107 -24.27 -8.60 -28.96
N TYR A 108 -25.21 -7.71 -28.64
CA TYR A 108 -25.09 -6.85 -27.46
C TYR A 108 -25.10 -7.70 -26.18
N ARG A 109 -25.96 -8.74 -26.15
CA ARG A 109 -25.95 -9.77 -25.11
C ARG A 109 -24.66 -10.60 -25.15
N GLY A 110 -23.91 -10.56 -24.05
CA GLY A 110 -22.65 -11.30 -23.88
C GLY A 110 -21.40 -10.54 -24.30
N SER A 111 -21.51 -9.28 -24.75
CA SER A 111 -20.34 -8.40 -24.89
C SER A 111 -19.85 -7.97 -23.50
N VAL A 112 -18.53 -8.02 -23.27
CA VAL A 112 -17.93 -7.77 -21.94
C VAL A 112 -16.86 -6.70 -22.01
N LEU A 113 -16.80 -5.85 -21.01
CA LEU A 113 -15.73 -4.87 -20.91
C LEU A 113 -14.50 -5.52 -20.29
N LYS A 114 -13.38 -5.49 -20.99
CA LYS A 114 -12.08 -5.92 -20.48
C LYS A 114 -11.28 -4.70 -20.04
N VAL A 115 -10.75 -4.71 -18.83
CA VAL A 115 -9.80 -3.70 -18.35
C VAL A 115 -8.52 -4.40 -17.97
N GLY A 116 -7.43 -4.20 -18.71
CA GLY A 116 -6.24 -5.03 -18.58
C GLY A 116 -6.56 -6.51 -18.74
N LYS A 117 -6.33 -7.32 -17.69
CA LYS A 117 -6.67 -8.76 -17.67
C LYS A 117 -8.04 -9.10 -17.06
N TYR A 118 -8.77 -8.11 -16.52
CA TYR A 118 -10.01 -8.32 -15.78
C TYR A 118 -11.22 -8.15 -16.70
N LEU A 119 -12.28 -8.92 -16.45
CA LEU A 119 -13.54 -8.84 -17.19
C LEU A 119 -14.64 -8.26 -16.31
N PHE A 120 -15.42 -7.35 -16.89
CA PHE A 120 -16.58 -6.72 -16.26
C PHE A 120 -17.77 -6.87 -17.23
N ARG A 121 -18.68 -7.76 -16.87
CA ARG A 121 -19.97 -7.99 -17.53
C ARG A 121 -20.89 -6.79 -17.27
N ASP A 122 -21.72 -6.49 -18.27
CA ASP A 122 -22.72 -5.42 -18.25
C ASP A 122 -22.16 -4.05 -17.84
N ALA A 123 -20.86 -3.87 -18.09
CA ALA A 123 -20.12 -2.67 -17.80
C ALA A 123 -19.75 -1.94 -19.10
N PHE A 124 -19.69 -0.62 -19.02
CA PHE A 124 -19.36 0.25 -20.15
C PHE A 124 -18.49 1.40 -19.69
N ILE A 125 -17.90 2.11 -20.64
CA ILE A 125 -17.04 3.27 -20.38
C ILE A 125 -17.89 4.53 -20.64
N GLN A 126 -17.86 5.47 -19.71
CA GLN A 126 -18.51 6.76 -19.86
C GLN A 126 -17.61 7.87 -19.30
N GLN A 127 -17.60 9.02 -19.97
CA GLN A 127 -17.01 10.23 -19.44
C GLN A 127 -18.06 10.93 -18.57
N LEU A 128 -17.71 11.22 -17.32
CA LEU A 128 -18.58 11.97 -16.41
C LEU A 128 -18.49 13.48 -16.71
N ALA A 129 -19.43 14.26 -16.17
CA ALA A 129 -19.46 15.72 -16.33
C ALA A 129 -18.17 16.43 -15.87
N ASN A 130 -17.37 15.79 -15.00
CA ASN A 130 -16.05 16.28 -14.58
C ASN A 130 -14.91 15.96 -15.55
N GLY A 131 -15.21 15.45 -16.76
CA GLY A 131 -14.24 15.09 -17.79
C GLY A 131 -13.51 13.76 -17.56
N ARG A 132 -13.74 13.05 -16.45
CA ARG A 132 -13.04 11.80 -16.13
C ARG A 132 -13.77 10.60 -16.73
N TRP A 133 -12.99 9.72 -17.36
CA TRP A 133 -13.46 8.43 -17.84
C TRP A 133 -13.58 7.42 -16.70
N HIS A 134 -14.72 6.75 -16.65
CA HIS A 134 -15.00 5.71 -15.67
C HIS A 134 -15.59 4.47 -16.32
N VAL A 135 -15.31 3.33 -15.70
CA VAL A 135 -16.06 2.10 -15.95
C VAL A 135 -17.30 2.13 -15.08
N MET A 136 -18.46 2.04 -15.71
CA MET A 136 -19.77 2.09 -15.07
C MET A 136 -20.53 0.79 -15.32
N ARG A 137 -21.45 0.46 -14.41
CA ARG A 137 -22.35 -0.70 -14.53
C ARG A 137 -23.75 -0.27 -14.10
N ARG A 138 -24.77 -0.83 -14.75
CA ARG A 138 -26.15 -0.70 -14.28
C ARG A 138 -26.36 -1.53 -13.03
N ILE A 139 -26.85 -0.93 -11.95
CA ILE A 139 -27.13 -1.60 -10.69
C ILE A 139 -28.64 -1.71 -10.54
N ASP A 140 -29.11 -2.94 -10.46
CA ASP A 140 -30.51 -3.24 -10.17
C ASP A 140 -30.83 -2.85 -8.72
N GLY A 141 -31.91 -2.09 -8.52
CA GLY A 141 -32.40 -1.70 -7.19
C GLY A 141 -32.20 -0.22 -6.78
N LYS A 142 -31.57 0.63 -7.61
CA LYS A 142 -31.55 2.09 -7.38
C LYS A 142 -32.54 2.79 -8.32
N ASN A 143 -33.74 3.14 -7.84
CA ASN A 143 -34.75 3.85 -8.65
C ASN A 143 -34.30 5.26 -9.12
N ARG A 144 -33.38 5.93 -8.40
CA ARG A 144 -32.97 7.31 -8.73
C ARG A 144 -31.65 7.42 -9.50
N TYR A 145 -30.73 6.46 -9.38
CA TYR A 145 -29.44 6.45 -10.09
C TYR A 145 -28.99 5.01 -10.37
N PRO A 146 -29.54 4.36 -11.40
CA PRO A 146 -29.28 2.95 -11.69
C PRO A 146 -27.90 2.70 -12.29
N ILE A 147 -26.97 3.66 -12.30
CA ILE A 147 -25.63 3.53 -12.87
C ILE A 147 -24.60 4.00 -11.83
N ASP A 148 -23.60 3.16 -11.52
CA ASP A 148 -22.49 3.52 -10.61
C ASP A 148 -21.15 3.08 -11.21
N VAL A 149 -20.07 3.65 -10.68
CA VAL A 149 -18.70 3.29 -11.02
C VAL A 149 -18.39 1.92 -10.45
N VAL A 150 -17.86 1.03 -11.29
CA VAL A 150 -17.39 -0.29 -10.85
C VAL A 150 -16.14 -0.12 -9.97
N LYS A 151 -16.22 -0.63 -8.75
CA LYS A 151 -15.19 -0.48 -7.71
C LYS A 151 -14.73 -1.87 -7.24
N ILE A 152 -13.43 -2.03 -7.08
CA ILE A 152 -12.83 -3.20 -6.42
C ILE A 152 -12.74 -2.90 -4.91
N PRO A 153 -13.32 -3.76 -4.06
CA PRO A 153 -13.29 -3.56 -2.62
C PRO A 153 -11.85 -3.67 -2.12
N LEU A 154 -11.35 -2.58 -1.53
CA LEU A 154 -10.01 -2.55 -0.93
C LEU A 154 -10.01 -2.16 0.55
N SER A 155 -11.09 -1.56 1.05
CA SER A 155 -11.10 -1.05 2.43
C SER A 155 -10.82 -2.14 3.45
N GLY A 156 -11.59 -3.23 3.44
CA GLY A 156 -11.40 -4.36 4.37
C GLY A 156 -10.02 -5.00 4.23
N PRO A 157 -9.61 -5.44 3.03
CA PRO A 157 -8.29 -6.04 2.81
C PRO A 157 -7.12 -5.16 3.25
N LEU A 158 -7.20 -3.84 3.01
CA LEU A 158 -6.16 -2.91 3.44
C LEU A 158 -6.11 -2.80 4.97
N THR A 159 -7.25 -2.63 5.65
CA THR A 159 -7.27 -2.55 7.11
C THR A 159 -6.66 -3.80 7.73
N GLN A 160 -7.18 -4.98 7.36
CA GLN A 160 -6.73 -6.24 7.92
C GLN A 160 -5.23 -6.47 7.70
N ALA A 161 -4.74 -6.32 6.46
CA ALA A 161 -3.34 -6.59 6.17
C ALA A 161 -2.38 -5.64 6.89
N PHE A 162 -2.78 -4.39 7.13
CA PHE A 162 -1.94 -3.43 7.86
C PHE A 162 -1.98 -3.65 9.37
N GLU A 163 -3.12 -4.06 9.93
CA GLU A 163 -3.24 -4.44 11.34
C GLU A 163 -2.43 -5.72 11.63
N ASP A 164 -2.61 -6.76 10.82
CA ASP A 164 -1.85 -8.02 10.93
C ASP A 164 -0.34 -7.78 10.81
N ALA A 165 0.06 -6.96 9.83
CA ALA A 165 1.46 -6.65 9.61
C ALA A 165 2.06 -5.80 10.73
N ARG A 166 1.28 -4.93 11.38
CA ARG A 166 1.79 -4.08 12.48
C ARG A 166 2.38 -4.95 13.58
N ASP A 167 1.57 -5.83 14.15
CA ASP A 167 1.96 -6.57 15.35
C ASP A 167 3.00 -7.63 15.03
N ARG A 168 2.79 -8.37 13.92
CA ARG A 168 3.70 -9.43 13.49
C ARG A 168 5.09 -8.90 13.10
N ILE A 169 5.17 -7.81 12.33
CA ILE A 169 6.45 -7.29 11.84
C ILE A 169 7.20 -6.55 12.94
N ILE A 170 6.50 -5.82 13.81
CA ILE A 170 7.16 -5.19 14.96
C ILE A 170 7.81 -6.27 15.85
N ALA A 171 7.07 -7.31 16.24
CA ALA A 171 7.61 -8.38 17.08
C ALA A 171 8.80 -9.10 16.43
N ALA A 172 8.71 -9.41 15.13
CA ALA A 172 9.72 -10.21 14.45
C ALA A 172 10.98 -9.44 13.99
N GLU A 173 10.83 -8.17 13.58
CA GLU A 173 11.90 -7.39 12.96
C GLU A 173 12.49 -6.34 13.89
N MET A 174 11.74 -5.79 14.85
CA MET A 174 12.24 -4.67 15.67
C MET A 174 13.53 -4.99 16.42
N PRO A 175 13.68 -6.14 17.11
CA PRO A 175 14.93 -6.47 17.81
C PRO A 175 16.12 -6.59 16.84
N LYS A 176 15.89 -7.19 15.66
CA LYS A 176 16.91 -7.37 14.61
C LYS A 176 17.37 -6.03 14.05
N GLN A 177 16.42 -5.15 13.71
CA GLN A 177 16.72 -3.84 13.15
C GLN A 177 17.38 -2.92 14.19
N LEU A 178 17.00 -3.00 15.47
CA LEU A 178 17.66 -2.26 16.55
C LEU A 178 19.11 -2.71 16.75
N GLY A 179 19.33 -4.02 16.90
CA GLY A 179 20.67 -4.56 17.08
C GLY A 179 21.60 -4.22 15.91
N TYR A 180 21.09 -4.32 14.67
CA TYR A 180 21.82 -3.90 13.49
C TYR A 180 22.12 -2.40 13.47
N ALA A 181 21.12 -1.56 13.75
CA ALA A 181 21.28 -0.10 13.72
C ALA A 181 22.26 0.38 14.79
N LEU A 182 22.20 -0.17 16.00
CA LEU A 182 23.13 0.14 17.09
C LEU A 182 24.56 -0.25 16.74
N LYS A 183 24.78 -1.47 16.24
CA LYS A 183 26.10 -1.91 15.77
C LYS A 183 26.65 -1.00 14.68
N GLN A 184 25.81 -0.60 13.73
CA GLN A 184 26.21 0.27 12.65
C GLN A 184 26.57 1.68 13.14
N GLN A 185 25.78 2.25 14.07
CA GLN A 185 26.08 3.57 14.62
C GLN A 185 27.34 3.55 15.50
N LEU A 186 27.57 2.47 16.26
CA LEU A 186 28.81 2.27 17.02
C LEU A 186 30.02 2.19 16.10
N ARG A 187 29.93 1.43 14.99
CA ARG A 187 30.98 1.39 13.97
C ARG A 187 31.28 2.78 13.44
N LEU A 188 30.25 3.54 13.03
CA LEU A 188 30.42 4.90 12.50
C LEU A 188 31.05 5.85 13.52
N TRP A 189 30.75 5.68 14.81
CA TRP A 189 31.33 6.48 15.88
C TRP A 189 32.80 6.13 16.13
N LEU A 190 33.15 4.84 16.13
CA LEU A 190 34.53 4.37 16.32
C LEU A 190 35.46 4.67 15.13
N THR A 191 34.90 4.81 13.93
CA THR A 191 35.66 5.17 12.72
C THR A 191 35.78 6.68 12.47
N ARG A 192 35.22 7.51 13.35
CA ARG A 192 35.42 8.96 13.33
C ARG A 192 36.72 9.33 14.02
#